data_AF-A0A535XZ99-F1
#
_entry.id   AF-A0A535XZ99-F1
#
_cell.length_a   1.000
_cell.length_b   1.000
_cell.length_c   1.000
_cell.angle_alpha   90.00
_cell.angle_beta   90.00
_cell.angle_gamma   90.00
#
_symmetry.space_group_name_H-M   'P 1'
#
loop_
_entity.id
_entity.type
_entity.pdbx_description
1 polymer ?
#
loop_
_entity_poly.entity_id
_entity_poly.type
_entity_poly.pdbx_seq_one_letter_code
_entity_poly.pdbx_strand_id
1 'polypeptide(L)'
;LAERRRRRLVSVTKSNASRYAYVLWDEVVEEVARDFGGVELQRMHVDAMAARMVLRPDSIDVVVASNLFGDILTDLGGALQGSLGLCASANLNPERRHPSMFEPVHGSAPDIAGQGKANPLGAIWCAALMVRHLGDEQGAQRIERAIDRICEEGSVLTADLGGAASTREVGDRMVELVRQTTVPR
;
A
#
# COMPACT_ATOMS: atom_id res chain seq x y z
N LEU A 1 7.89 11.40 -3.91
CA LEU A 1 6.54 10.95 -3.48
C LEU A 1 5.87 11.98 -2.57
N ALA A 2 6.47 12.33 -1.42
CA ALA A 2 5.88 13.24 -0.44
C ALA A 2 5.50 14.63 -1.00
N GLU A 3 6.29 15.20 -1.91
CA GLU A 3 6.02 16.50 -2.56
C GLU A 3 4.68 16.55 -3.31
N ARG A 4 4.22 15.41 -3.84
CA ARG A 4 2.96 15.28 -4.58
C ARG A 4 1.76 15.00 -3.69
N ARG A 5 1.98 14.86 -2.37
CA ARG A 5 0.96 14.54 -1.35
C ARG A 5 0.84 15.70 -0.34
N ARG A 6 0.74 15.41 0.96
CA ARG A 6 0.62 16.43 2.01
C ARG A 6 1.97 16.99 2.46
N ARG A 7 3.05 16.66 1.73
CA ARG A 7 4.42 17.13 2.00
C ARG A 7 4.92 16.79 3.41
N ARG A 8 4.53 15.63 3.95
CA ARG A 8 5.02 15.13 5.25
C ARG A 8 5.67 13.75 5.07
N LEU A 9 6.87 13.57 5.60
CA LEU A 9 7.63 12.33 5.56
C LEU A 9 8.05 11.92 6.97
N VAL A 10 7.73 10.71 7.37
CA VAL A 10 8.24 10.09 8.60
C VAL A 10 9.35 9.10 8.25
N SER A 11 10.57 9.35 8.75
CA SER A 11 11.68 8.40 8.70
C SER A 11 11.66 7.51 9.93
N VAL A 12 11.45 6.21 9.72
CA VAL A 12 11.37 5.21 10.79
C VAL A 12 12.75 4.64 11.06
N THR A 13 13.16 4.68 12.33
CA THR A 13 14.51 4.31 12.74
C THR A 13 14.51 3.51 14.05
N LYS A 14 15.66 2.99 14.45
CA LYS A 14 15.92 2.52 15.82
C LYS A 14 17.35 2.81 16.25
N SER A 15 17.81 4.02 15.93
CA SER A 15 19.17 4.51 16.17
C SER A 15 19.57 4.54 17.65
N ASN A 16 18.62 4.55 18.59
CA ASN A 16 18.92 4.42 20.01
C ASN A 16 19.46 3.03 20.42
N ALA A 17 19.02 1.97 19.71
CA ALA A 17 19.41 0.58 19.97
C ALA A 17 20.48 0.07 18.99
N SER A 18 20.32 0.32 17.68
CA SER A 18 21.34 -0.01 16.67
C SER A 18 22.01 1.27 16.20
N ARG A 19 23.06 1.63 16.94
CA ARG A 19 23.77 2.92 16.83
C ARG A 19 24.66 3.06 15.60
N TYR A 20 24.89 1.99 14.84
CA TYR A 20 25.68 2.06 13.61
C TYR A 20 24.75 2.13 12.40
N ALA A 21 23.97 1.07 12.16
CA ALA A 21 23.12 0.97 10.98
C ALA A 21 22.06 2.07 10.91
N TYR A 22 21.35 2.34 12.03
CA TYR A 22 20.26 3.31 12.02
C TYR A 22 20.71 4.75 12.26
N VAL A 23 21.92 4.98 12.76
CA VAL A 23 22.50 6.33 12.74
C VAL A 23 22.90 6.70 11.32
N LEU A 24 23.55 5.79 10.58
CA LEU A 24 23.82 5.99 9.15
C LEU A 24 22.52 6.24 8.37
N TRP A 25 21.46 5.47 8.64
CA TRP A 25 20.13 5.72 8.06
C TRP A 25 19.64 7.14 8.33
N ASP A 26 19.71 7.59 9.58
CA ASP A 26 19.28 8.93 9.98
C ASP A 26 20.09 10.01 9.23
N GLU A 27 21.42 9.87 9.17
CA GLU A 27 22.33 10.80 8.47
C GLU A 27 22.02 10.90 6.98
N VAL A 28 21.84 9.75 6.29
CA VAL A 28 21.51 9.72 4.85
C VAL A 28 20.15 10.35 4.57
N VAL A 29 19.14 10.07 5.40
CA VAL A 29 17.81 10.66 5.23
C VAL A 29 17.84 12.17 5.43
N GLU A 30 18.58 12.65 6.44
CA GLU A 30 18.78 14.08 6.66
C GLU A 30 19.53 14.75 5.51
N GLU A 31 20.53 14.08 4.93
CA GLU A 31 21.25 14.57 3.76
C GLU A 31 20.33 14.74 2.56
N VAL A 32 19.60 13.69 2.18
CA VAL A 32 18.67 13.71 1.04
C VAL A 32 17.55 14.73 1.27
N ALA A 33 17.06 14.89 2.50
CA ALA A 33 15.97 15.81 2.80
C ALA A 33 16.32 17.29 2.53
N ARG A 34 17.61 17.66 2.51
CA ARG A 34 18.06 19.03 2.16
C ARG A 34 17.67 19.42 0.74
N ASP A 35 17.57 18.45 -0.16
CA ASP A 35 17.16 18.67 -1.55
C ASP A 35 15.64 18.92 -1.69
N PHE A 36 14.87 18.70 -0.62
CA PHE A 36 13.40 18.74 -0.61
C PHE A 36 12.87 19.73 0.44
N GLY A 37 13.30 21.00 0.39
CA GLY A 37 12.96 22.03 1.39
C GLY A 37 11.45 22.32 1.59
N GLY A 38 10.58 21.81 0.71
CA GLY A 38 9.12 21.89 0.86
C GLY A 38 8.48 20.73 1.63
N VAL A 39 9.25 19.71 2.04
CA VAL A 39 8.76 18.51 2.73
C VAL A 39 9.13 18.56 4.21
N GLU A 40 8.14 18.42 5.09
CA GLU A 40 8.36 18.27 6.53
C GLU A 40 8.89 16.86 6.83
N LEU A 41 10.14 16.78 7.30
CA LEU A 41 10.75 15.54 7.76
C LEU A 41 10.55 15.36 9.27
N GLN A 42 10.02 14.22 9.68
CA GLN A 42 9.95 13.77 11.07
C GLN A 42 10.73 12.47 11.24
N ARG A 43 11.58 12.37 12.26
CA ARG A 43 12.22 11.12 12.66
C ARG A 43 11.43 10.45 13.78
N MET A 44 11.17 9.15 13.66
CA MET A 44 10.39 8.40 14.67
C MET A 44 10.98 7.01 14.89
N HIS A 45 11.04 6.57 16.14
CA HIS A 45 11.44 5.19 16.44
C HIS A 45 10.33 4.20 16.05
N VAL A 46 10.70 3.00 15.58
CA VAL A 46 9.73 2.01 15.05
C VAL A 46 8.63 1.63 16.04
N ASP A 47 8.93 1.55 17.34
CA ASP A 47 7.96 1.32 18.41
C ASP A 47 6.97 2.49 18.56
N ALA A 48 7.48 3.72 18.57
CA ALA A 48 6.63 4.92 18.59
C ALA A 48 5.80 5.05 17.30
N MET A 49 6.33 4.63 16.15
CA MET A 49 5.62 4.63 14.88
C MET A 49 4.48 3.60 14.88
N ALA A 50 4.73 2.38 15.34
CA ALA A 50 3.69 1.36 15.49
C ALA A 50 2.57 1.84 16.42
N ALA A 51 2.91 2.45 17.56
CA ALA A 51 1.93 3.07 18.45
C ALA A 51 1.14 4.20 17.78
N ARG A 52 1.80 5.06 16.97
CA ARG A 52 1.15 6.15 16.23
C ARG A 52 0.19 5.62 15.16
N MET A 53 0.52 4.54 14.47
CA MET A 53 -0.37 3.92 13.48
C MET A 53 -1.68 3.46 14.12
N VAL A 54 -1.63 2.91 15.33
CA VAL A 54 -2.84 2.47 16.04
C VAL A 54 -3.61 3.66 16.63
N LEU A 55 -2.91 4.58 17.31
CA LEU A 55 -3.56 5.63 18.11
C LEU A 55 -3.99 6.85 17.28
N ARG A 56 -3.24 7.18 16.21
CA ARG A 56 -3.44 8.39 15.38
C ARG A 56 -3.08 8.13 13.90
N PRO A 57 -3.71 7.14 13.22
CA PRO A 57 -3.38 6.76 11.84
C PRO A 57 -3.50 7.93 10.84
N ASP A 58 -4.49 8.80 11.03
CA ASP A 58 -4.79 9.99 10.23
C ASP A 58 -3.67 11.06 10.24
N SER A 59 -2.80 10.99 11.23
CA SER A 59 -1.65 11.89 11.38
C SER A 59 -0.46 11.53 10.46
N ILE A 60 -0.53 10.44 9.72
CA ILE A 60 0.55 9.89 8.88
C ILE A 60 0.29 10.22 7.40
N ASP A 61 1.34 10.44 6.59
CA ASP A 61 1.22 10.62 5.12
C ASP A 61 2.17 9.68 4.36
N VAL A 62 3.48 9.98 4.35
CA VAL A 62 4.50 9.11 3.76
C VAL A 62 5.42 8.59 4.85
N VAL A 63 5.71 7.29 4.81
CA VAL A 63 6.64 6.63 5.72
C VAL A 63 7.78 6.05 4.90
N VAL A 64 9.02 6.32 5.30
CA VAL A 64 10.21 5.63 4.78
C VAL A 64 10.82 4.80 5.90
N ALA A 65 11.12 3.54 5.60
CA ALA A 65 11.60 2.56 6.57
C ALA A 65 12.60 1.61 5.90
N SER A 66 13.44 0.94 6.71
CA SER A 66 14.27 -0.17 6.26
C SER A 66 13.42 -1.37 5.83
N ASN A 67 14.02 -2.36 5.17
CA ASN A 67 13.30 -3.56 4.71
C ASN A 67 12.46 -4.21 5.83
N LEU A 68 13.08 -4.55 6.97
CA LEU A 68 12.40 -5.19 8.11
C LEU A 68 11.32 -4.30 8.75
N PHE A 69 11.59 -2.99 8.90
CA PHE A 69 10.59 -2.10 9.49
C PHE A 69 9.44 -1.82 8.53
N GLY A 70 9.73 -1.74 7.23
CA GLY A 70 8.72 -1.65 6.18
C GLY A 70 7.77 -2.84 6.23
N ASP A 71 8.31 -4.06 6.19
CA ASP A 71 7.56 -5.31 6.24
C ASP A 71 6.54 -5.37 7.40
N ILE A 72 7.01 -5.10 8.63
CA ILE A 72 6.15 -5.08 9.82
C ILE A 72 5.10 -3.95 9.75
N LEU A 73 5.50 -2.75 9.33
CA LEU A 73 4.59 -1.60 9.33
C LEU A 73 3.55 -1.68 8.22
N THR A 74 3.86 -2.29 7.07
CA THR A 74 2.90 -2.50 5.98
C THR A 74 1.83 -3.51 6.38
N ASP A 75 2.21 -4.59 7.09
CA ASP A 75 1.24 -5.55 7.63
C ASP A 75 0.36 -4.94 8.71
N LEU A 76 0.94 -4.14 9.62
CA LEU A 76 0.16 -3.38 10.60
C LEU A 76 -0.82 -2.41 9.91
N GLY A 77 -0.38 -1.75 8.84
CA GLY A 77 -1.22 -0.87 8.02
C GLY A 77 -2.40 -1.63 7.41
N GLY A 78 -2.16 -2.82 6.85
CA GLY A 78 -3.21 -3.67 6.30
C GLY A 78 -4.20 -4.19 7.33
N ALA A 79 -3.72 -4.56 8.52
CA ALA A 79 -4.58 -4.94 9.63
C ALA A 79 -5.48 -3.77 10.08
N LEU A 80 -4.94 -2.54 10.15
CA LEU A 80 -5.71 -1.33 10.48
C LEU A 80 -6.73 -0.95 9.40
N GLN A 81 -6.41 -1.21 8.13
CA GLN A 81 -7.34 -1.04 7.00
C GLN A 81 -8.52 -2.03 7.08
N GLY A 82 -8.36 -3.13 7.81
CA GLY A 82 -9.39 -4.16 8.02
C GLY A 82 -9.12 -5.47 7.28
N SER A 83 -8.21 -5.49 6.30
CA SER A 83 -7.77 -6.72 5.64
C SER A 83 -6.44 -6.58 4.91
N LEU A 84 -5.55 -7.56 5.11
CA LEU A 84 -4.34 -7.74 4.29
C LEU A 84 -4.67 -8.07 2.83
N GLY A 85 -5.87 -8.62 2.56
CA GLY A 85 -6.36 -8.92 1.21
C GLY A 85 -6.59 -7.70 0.33
N LEU A 86 -6.59 -6.49 0.91
CA LEU A 86 -6.66 -5.21 0.19
C LEU A 86 -5.29 -4.58 -0.09
N CYS A 87 -4.22 -5.08 0.52
CA CYS A 87 -2.92 -4.41 0.48
C CYS A 87 -2.18 -4.67 -0.84
N ALA A 88 -2.02 -3.62 -1.63
CA ALA A 88 -1.27 -3.62 -2.88
C ALA A 88 0.17 -3.11 -2.70
N SER A 89 1.10 -3.66 -3.48
CA SER A 89 2.50 -3.21 -3.47
C SER A 89 3.11 -3.09 -4.86
N ALA A 90 4.24 -2.38 -4.95
CA ALA A 90 5.02 -2.22 -6.16
C ALA A 90 6.52 -2.18 -5.84
N ASN A 91 7.25 -3.17 -6.33
CA ASN A 91 8.71 -3.25 -6.32
C ASN A 91 9.24 -2.57 -7.58
N LEU A 92 9.54 -1.28 -7.46
CA LEU A 92 9.89 -0.45 -8.60
C LEU A 92 11.38 -0.48 -8.92
N ASN A 93 11.72 -0.57 -10.21
CA ASN A 93 13.01 -0.12 -10.74
C ASN A 93 12.80 1.28 -11.34
N PRO A 94 13.10 2.38 -10.62
CA PRO A 94 12.73 3.73 -11.05
C PRO A 94 13.35 4.14 -12.39
N GLU A 95 14.56 3.65 -12.66
CA GLU A 95 15.31 3.91 -13.90
C GLU A 95 14.74 3.16 -15.12
N ARG A 96 13.83 2.20 -14.92
CA ARG A 96 13.22 1.36 -15.96
C ARG A 96 14.21 0.58 -16.83
N ARG A 97 15.41 0.29 -16.31
CA ARG A 97 16.39 -0.58 -16.97
C ARG A 97 16.01 -2.05 -16.85
N HIS A 98 15.24 -2.39 -15.82
CA HIS A 98 14.69 -3.72 -15.58
C HIS A 98 13.17 -3.62 -15.32
N PRO A 99 12.40 -4.69 -15.56
CA PRO A 99 10.97 -4.68 -15.25
C PRO A 99 10.75 -4.44 -13.75
N SER A 100 9.76 -3.62 -13.42
CA SER A 100 9.22 -3.52 -12.06
C SER A 100 8.27 -4.69 -11.79
N MET A 101 8.07 -5.04 -10.51
CA MET A 101 7.17 -6.11 -10.09
C MET A 101 6.04 -5.55 -9.24
N PHE A 102 4.82 -6.02 -9.46
CA PHE A 102 3.61 -5.57 -8.76
C PHE A 102 2.91 -6.80 -8.18
N GLU A 103 2.82 -6.86 -6.86
CA GLU A 103 2.34 -8.05 -6.15
C GLU A 103 1.60 -7.67 -4.85
N PRO A 104 0.60 -8.46 -4.41
CA PRO A 104 -0.05 -8.23 -3.14
C PRO A 104 0.94 -8.29 -1.98
N VAL A 105 0.67 -7.56 -0.90
CA VAL A 105 1.48 -7.66 0.34
C VAL A 105 1.28 -9.02 1.00
N HIS A 106 0.07 -9.58 0.96
CA HIS A 106 -0.23 -10.85 1.60
C HIS A 106 0.54 -12.03 0.99
N GLY A 107 0.86 -13.02 1.82
CA GLY A 107 1.51 -14.27 1.38
C GLY A 107 0.56 -15.23 0.67
N SER A 108 0.99 -16.50 0.57
CA SER A 108 0.31 -17.55 -0.21
C SER A 108 -0.99 -18.12 0.42
N ALA A 109 -1.29 -17.76 1.67
CA ALA A 109 -2.45 -18.23 2.44
C ALA A 109 -2.80 -19.73 2.25
N PRO A 110 -1.90 -20.67 2.62
CA PRO A 110 -2.06 -22.10 2.34
C PRO A 110 -3.32 -22.74 2.94
N ASP A 111 -3.80 -22.19 4.04
CA ASP A 111 -4.98 -22.61 4.78
C ASP A 111 -6.30 -22.42 4.01
N ILE A 112 -6.32 -21.51 3.03
CA ILE A 112 -7.49 -21.25 2.15
C ILE A 112 -7.22 -21.54 0.67
N ALA A 113 -6.03 -22.02 0.32
CA ALA A 113 -5.66 -22.33 -1.05
C ALA A 113 -6.63 -23.34 -1.69
N GLY A 114 -7.08 -23.04 -2.92
CA GLY A 114 -8.02 -23.89 -3.66
C GLY A 114 -9.48 -23.85 -3.17
N GLN A 115 -9.80 -23.08 -2.12
CA GLN A 115 -11.17 -23.02 -1.56
C GLN A 115 -12.03 -21.90 -2.16
N GLY A 116 -11.47 -21.05 -3.03
CA GLY A 116 -12.19 -19.92 -3.62
C GLY A 116 -12.60 -18.83 -2.61
N LYS A 117 -11.86 -18.70 -1.50
CA LYS A 117 -12.14 -17.75 -0.41
C LYS A 117 -11.18 -16.55 -0.37
N ALA A 118 -10.10 -16.58 -1.14
CA ALA A 118 -9.11 -15.52 -1.15
C ALA A 118 -9.71 -14.22 -1.69
N ASN A 119 -9.39 -13.09 -1.07
CA ASN A 119 -9.77 -11.77 -1.55
C ASN A 119 -8.90 -11.37 -2.76
N PRO A 120 -9.48 -11.18 -3.95
CA PRO A 120 -8.68 -10.83 -5.13
C PRO A 120 -8.35 -9.34 -5.23
N LEU A 121 -8.92 -8.47 -4.38
CA LEU A 121 -8.86 -7.02 -4.54
C LEU A 121 -7.43 -6.46 -4.45
N GLY A 122 -6.59 -6.98 -3.55
CA GLY A 122 -5.18 -6.58 -3.46
C GLY A 122 -4.40 -6.87 -4.75
N ALA A 123 -4.61 -8.05 -5.36
CA ALA A 123 -4.00 -8.40 -6.63
C ALA A 123 -4.51 -7.53 -7.80
N ILE A 124 -5.81 -7.24 -7.83
CA ILE A 124 -6.41 -6.35 -8.83
C ILE A 124 -5.87 -4.91 -8.67
N TRP A 125 -5.68 -4.45 -7.44
CA TRP A 125 -5.10 -3.14 -7.18
C TRP A 125 -3.62 -3.07 -7.58
N CYS A 126 -2.85 -4.14 -7.39
CA CYS A 126 -1.50 -4.25 -7.94
C CYS A 126 -1.49 -4.10 -9.47
N ALA A 127 -2.46 -4.70 -10.16
CA ALA A 127 -2.63 -4.50 -11.60
C ALA A 127 -2.92 -3.03 -11.95
N ALA A 128 -3.70 -2.30 -11.15
CA ALA A 128 -3.89 -0.86 -11.35
C ALA A 128 -2.57 -0.07 -11.20
N LEU A 129 -1.76 -0.38 -10.18
CA LEU A 129 -0.43 0.21 -10.01
C LEU A 129 0.48 -0.06 -11.22
N MET A 130 0.44 -1.28 -11.76
CA MET A 130 1.17 -1.67 -12.97
C MET A 130 0.70 -0.89 -14.20
N VAL A 131 -0.61 -0.83 -14.44
CA VAL A 131 -1.21 -0.08 -15.57
C VAL A 131 -0.82 1.40 -15.50
N ARG A 132 -0.85 1.98 -14.30
CA ARG A 132 -0.36 3.35 -14.04
C ARG A 132 1.11 3.49 -14.38
N HIS A 133 1.96 2.55 -13.95
CA HIS A 133 3.39 2.55 -14.25
C HIS A 133 3.68 2.46 -15.76
N LEU A 134 2.86 1.72 -16.51
CA LEU A 134 2.95 1.60 -17.97
C LEU A 134 2.47 2.85 -18.72
N GLY A 135 1.91 3.84 -18.02
CA GLY A 135 1.53 5.14 -18.58
C GLY A 135 0.04 5.31 -18.83
N ASP A 136 -0.80 4.32 -18.49
CA ASP A 136 -2.25 4.42 -18.63
C ASP A 136 -2.90 4.84 -17.29
N GLU A 137 -2.84 6.15 -17.01
CA GLU A 137 -3.45 6.73 -15.80
C GLU A 137 -4.98 6.55 -15.78
N GLN A 138 -5.65 6.61 -16.94
CA GLN A 138 -7.11 6.46 -17.00
C GLN A 138 -7.53 5.01 -16.71
N GLY A 139 -6.82 4.03 -17.27
CA GLY A 139 -7.03 2.62 -16.99
C GLY A 139 -6.85 2.29 -15.51
N ALA A 140 -5.78 2.80 -14.90
CA ALA A 140 -5.53 2.65 -13.46
C ALA A 140 -6.67 3.22 -12.60
N GLN A 141 -7.07 4.47 -12.87
CA GLN A 141 -8.16 5.13 -12.14
C GLN A 141 -9.51 4.41 -12.30
N ARG A 142 -9.78 3.80 -13.46
CA ARG A 142 -11.00 2.99 -13.65
C ARG A 142 -11.03 1.77 -12.73
N ILE A 143 -9.88 1.11 -12.54
CA ILE A 143 -9.76 -0.05 -11.65
C ILE A 143 -9.87 0.41 -10.19
N GLU A 144 -9.13 1.44 -9.79
CA GLU A 144 -9.15 1.97 -8.42
C GLU A 144 -10.57 2.39 -7.99
N ARG A 145 -11.29 3.15 -8.84
CA ARG A 145 -12.67 3.53 -8.56
C ARG A 145 -13.63 2.35 -8.52
N ALA A 146 -13.36 1.28 -9.27
CA ALA A 146 -14.16 0.06 -9.18
C ALA A 146 -13.95 -0.65 -7.84
N ILE A 147 -12.71 -0.62 -7.30
CA ILE A 147 -12.40 -1.13 -5.95
C ILE A 147 -13.10 -0.27 -4.89
N ASP A 148 -13.08 1.06 -5.02
CA ASP A 148 -13.81 1.93 -4.09
C ASP A 148 -15.31 1.59 -4.10
N ARG A 149 -15.91 1.46 -5.30
CA ARG A 149 -17.34 1.16 -5.45
C ARG A 149 -17.75 -0.19 -4.87
N ILE A 150 -16.97 -1.27 -5.08
CA ILE A 150 -17.34 -2.58 -4.53
C ILE A 150 -17.28 -2.57 -3.00
N CYS A 151 -16.29 -1.87 -2.42
CA CYS A 151 -16.17 -1.68 -0.98
C CYS A 151 -17.30 -0.81 -0.40
N GLU A 152 -17.69 0.27 -1.09
CA GLU A 152 -18.82 1.13 -0.71
C GLU A 152 -20.16 0.39 -0.79
N GLU A 153 -20.37 -0.43 -1.83
CA GLU A 153 -21.58 -1.23 -2.01
C GLU A 153 -21.72 -2.32 -0.93
N GLY A 154 -20.61 -2.89 -0.47
CA GLY A 154 -20.55 -3.86 0.63
C GLY A 154 -21.21 -5.22 0.38
N SER A 155 -21.90 -5.41 -0.76
CA SER A 155 -22.75 -6.58 -1.01
C SER A 155 -22.01 -7.80 -1.57
N VAL A 156 -20.90 -7.59 -2.28
CA VAL A 156 -20.09 -8.66 -2.89
C VAL A 156 -18.66 -8.56 -2.36
N LEU A 157 -18.48 -8.96 -1.10
CA LEU A 157 -17.18 -8.96 -0.41
C LEU A 157 -16.84 -10.36 0.12
N THR A 158 -15.55 -10.67 0.17
CA THR A 158 -15.02 -11.90 0.78
C THR A 158 -15.08 -11.84 2.31
N ALA A 159 -14.87 -12.99 2.97
CA ALA A 159 -15.02 -13.14 4.41
C ALA A 159 -14.08 -12.27 5.26
N ASP A 160 -12.87 -11.99 4.78
CA ASP A 160 -11.90 -11.09 5.42
C ASP A 160 -12.38 -9.63 5.49
N LEU A 161 -13.35 -9.25 4.63
CA LEU A 161 -14.02 -7.95 4.66
C LEU A 161 -15.43 -8.03 5.25
N GLY A 162 -15.77 -9.14 5.92
CA GLY A 162 -17.08 -9.34 6.57
C GLY A 162 -18.22 -9.80 5.65
N GLY A 163 -17.93 -10.12 4.39
CA GLY A 163 -18.90 -10.65 3.45
C GLY A 163 -18.91 -12.19 3.36
N ALA A 164 -19.61 -12.72 2.36
CA ALA A 164 -19.72 -14.17 2.12
C ALA A 164 -19.41 -14.57 0.67
N ALA A 165 -19.01 -13.62 -0.17
CA ALA A 165 -18.71 -13.87 -1.58
C ALA A 165 -17.42 -14.70 -1.72
N SER A 166 -17.38 -15.50 -2.77
CA SER A 166 -16.21 -16.21 -3.24
C SER A 166 -15.28 -15.28 -4.03
N THR A 167 -14.01 -15.71 -4.19
CA THR A 167 -13.02 -15.03 -5.05
C THR A 167 -13.57 -14.74 -6.44
N ARG A 168 -14.35 -15.69 -7.00
CA ARG A 168 -14.93 -15.58 -8.34
C ARG A 168 -16.02 -14.52 -8.40
N GLU A 169 -16.94 -14.52 -7.44
CA GLU A 169 -18.03 -13.54 -7.41
C GLU A 169 -17.50 -12.11 -7.28
N VAL A 170 -16.47 -11.89 -6.45
CA VAL A 170 -15.79 -10.59 -6.36
C VAL A 170 -15.11 -10.24 -7.70
N GLY A 171 -14.43 -11.19 -8.34
CA GLY A 171 -13.80 -10.97 -9.65
C GLY A 171 -14.81 -10.61 -10.75
N ASP A 172 -15.92 -11.32 -10.82
CA ASP A 172 -16.99 -11.07 -11.79
C ASP A 172 -17.61 -9.68 -11.55
N ARG A 173 -17.87 -9.32 -10.28
CA ARG A 173 -18.38 -7.98 -9.92
C ARG A 173 -17.40 -6.87 -10.30
N MET A 174 -16.10 -7.10 -10.10
CA MET A 174 -15.06 -6.14 -10.50
C MET A 174 -15.05 -5.89 -12.02
N VAL A 175 -15.23 -6.93 -12.84
CA VAL A 175 -15.32 -6.77 -14.31
C VAL A 175 -16.51 -5.89 -14.70
N GLU A 176 -17.68 -6.09 -14.08
CA GLU A 176 -18.86 -5.25 -14.30
C GLU A 176 -18.58 -3.78 -13.93
N LEU A 177 -18.04 -3.56 -12.74
CA LEU A 177 -17.75 -2.21 -12.23
C LEU A 177 -16.74 -1.48 -13.11
N VAL A 178 -15.64 -2.12 -13.51
CA VAL A 178 -14.64 -1.51 -14.40
C VAL A 178 -15.25 -1.11 -15.75
N ARG A 179 -16.19 -1.90 -16.29
CA ARG A 179 -16.90 -1.57 -17.55
C ARG A 179 -17.85 -0.38 -17.40
N GLN A 180 -18.47 -0.22 -16.23
CA GLN A 180 -19.41 0.87 -15.93
C GLN A 180 -18.70 2.16 -15.48
N THR A 181 -17.51 2.04 -14.89
CA THR A 181 -16.76 3.18 -14.37
C THR A 181 -16.18 4.01 -15.51
N THR A 182 -16.63 5.25 -15.58
CA THR A 182 -16.08 6.28 -16.46
C THR A 182 -15.09 7.15 -15.68
N VAL A 183 -13.98 7.51 -16.34
CA VAL A 183 -13.02 8.48 -15.82
C VAL A 183 -13.19 9.75 -16.65
N PRO A 184 -13.47 10.92 -16.03
CA PRO A 184 -13.48 12.20 -16.72
C PRO A 184 -12.15 12.39 -17.46
N ARG A 185 -12.24 12.87 -18.70
CA ARG A 185 -11.05 13.22 -19.50
C ARG A 185 -10.28 14.37 -18.89
#